data_AF-A0A522UGA9-F1
#
_entry.id   AF-A0A522UGA9-F1
#
_cell.length_a   1.000
_cell.length_b   1.000
_cell.length_c   1.000
_cell.angle_alpha   90.00
_cell.angle_beta   90.00
_cell.angle_gamma   90.00
#
_symmetry.space_group_name_H-M   'P 1'
#
loop_
_entity.id
_entity.type
_entity.pdbx_description
1 polymer ?
#
loop_
_entity_poly.entity_id
_entity_poly.type
_entity_poly.pdbx_seq_one_letter_code
_entity_poly.pdbx_strand_id
1 'polypeptide(L)' 'MKAILFDPFSGASGDMMIACLIDLGADADKVREAMESAADVEVEVTRT' A
#
# COMPACT_ATOMS: atom_id res chain seq x y z
N MET A 1 18.43 -11.53 6.92
CA MET A 1 17.27 -10.60 6.91
C MET A 1 16.91 -10.38 5.45
N LYS A 2 15.66 -10.56 5.04
CA LYS A 2 15.20 -10.30 3.66
C LYS A 2 14.52 -8.94 3.66
N ALA A 3 14.94 -8.05 2.78
CA ALA A 3 14.35 -6.72 2.63
C ALA A 3 13.86 -6.57 1.19
N ILE A 4 12.76 -5.84 1.02
CA ILE A 4 12.26 -5.42 -0.29
C ILE A 4 12.66 -3.94 -0.42
N LEU A 5 13.50 -3.65 -1.40
CA LEU A 5 13.94 -2.29 -1.69
C LEU A 5 13.09 -1.75 -2.84
N PHE A 6 12.29 -0.74 -2.54
CA PHE A 6 11.64 0.07 -3.55
C PHE A 6 12.54 1.29 -3.82
N ASP A 7 13.09 1.39 -5.04
CA ASP A 7 13.89 2.53 -5.49
C ASP A 7 13.09 3.34 -6.53
N PRO A 8 12.22 4.26 -6.09
CA PRO A 8 11.37 5.01 -6.99
C PRO A 8 12.18 6.08 -7.76
N PHE A 9 12.39 5.86 -9.05
CA PHE A 9 13.12 6.78 -9.93
C PHE A 9 12.38 8.10 -10.25
N SER A 10 11.09 8.23 -9.89
CA SER A 10 10.29 9.43 -10.23
C SER A 10 9.22 9.81 -9.20
N GLY A 11 9.43 9.44 -7.93
CA GLY A 11 8.42 9.57 -6.87
C GLY A 11 7.37 8.45 -6.98
N ALA A 12 7.34 7.56 -5.99
CA ALA A 12 6.22 6.65 -5.85
C ALA A 12 5.12 7.39 -5.07
N SER A 13 3.93 7.43 -5.64
CA SER A 13 2.76 7.79 -4.84
C SER A 13 2.56 6.72 -3.77
N GLY A 14 2.10 7.13 -2.58
CA GLY A 14 1.98 6.23 -1.44
C GLY A 14 1.10 5.01 -1.73
N ASP A 15 0.07 5.20 -2.56
CA ASP A 15 -0.82 4.13 -3.04
C ASP A 15 -0.09 3.03 -3.84
N MET A 16 0.91 3.37 -4.65
CA MET A 16 1.69 2.38 -5.41
C MET A 16 2.46 1.43 -4.49
N MET A 17 3.03 1.97 -3.40
CA MET A 17 3.74 1.17 -2.40
C MET A 17 2.77 0.26 -1.64
N ILE A 18 1.59 0.77 -1.32
CA ILE A 18 0.53 0.01 -0.69
C ILE A 18 0.03 -1.12 -1.61
N ALA A 19 -0.22 -0.82 -2.89
CA ALA A 19 -0.62 -1.82 -3.88
C ALA A 19 0.42 -2.95 -4.00
N CYS A 20 1.72 -2.60 -4.06
CA CYS A 20 2.80 -3.60 -4.07
C CYS A 20 2.79 -4.48 -2.82
N LEU A 21 2.54 -3.91 -1.64
CA LEU A 21 2.45 -4.70 -0.40
C LEU A 21 1.26 -5.66 -0.43
N ILE A 22 0.11 -5.22 -0.92
CA ILE A 22 -1.08 -6.08 -1.10
C ILE A 22 -0.78 -7.21 -2.08
N ASP A 23 -0.11 -6.93 -3.21
CA ASP A 23 0.30 -7.95 -4.19
C ASP A 23 1.29 -8.96 -3.61
N LEU A 24 2.14 -8.54 -2.66
CA LEU A 24 3.06 -9.41 -1.93
C LEU A 24 2.37 -10.24 -0.82
N GLY A 25 1.07 -10.05 -0.62
CA GLY A 25 0.26 -10.82 0.34
C GLY A 25 -0.02 -10.09 1.66
N ALA A 26 0.17 -8.77 1.72
CA ALA A 26 -0.36 -7.99 2.83
C ALA A 26 -1.89 -8.07 2.86
N ASP A 27 -2.43 -8.07 4.06
CA ASP A 27 -3.87 -8.11 4.32
C ASP A 27 -4.50 -6.76 3.92
N ALA A 28 -5.36 -6.78 2.91
CA ALA A 28 -5.97 -5.58 2.34
C ALA A 28 -6.85 -4.82 3.35
N ASP A 29 -7.56 -5.54 4.24
CA ASP A 29 -8.44 -4.90 5.22
C ASP A 29 -7.61 -4.15 6.27
N LYS A 30 -6.51 -4.75 6.73
CA LYS A 30 -5.59 -4.08 7.67
C LYS A 30 -4.90 -2.88 7.07
N VAL A 31 -4.53 -2.98 5.80
CA VAL A 31 -3.92 -1.87 5.05
C VAL A 31 -4.91 -0.71 4.93
N ARG A 32 -6.16 -1.01 4.55
CA ARG A 32 -7.24 -0.03 4.49
C ARG A 32 -7.47 0.66 5.83
N GLU A 33 -7.67 -0.11 6.91
CA GLU A 33 -7.86 0.44 8.26
C GLU A 33 -6.70 1.35 8.67
N ALA A 34 -5.45 0.95 8.37
CA ALA A 34 -4.28 1.75 8.67
C ALA A 34 -4.27 3.09 7.90
N MET A 35 -4.61 3.08 6.61
CA MET A 35 -4.67 4.29 5.78
C MET A 35 -5.78 5.26 6.24
N GLU A 36 -6.99 4.75 6.47
CA GLU A 36 -8.14 5.54 6.94
C GLU A 36 -7.91 6.07 8.37
N SER A 37 -7.11 5.37 9.20
CA SER A 37 -6.73 5.89 10.53
C SER A 37 -5.66 6.99 10.47
N ALA A 38 -4.85 7.01 9.40
CA ALA A 38 -3.72 7.93 9.25
C ALA A 38 -4.11 9.28 8.62
N ALA A 39 -5.19 9.31 7.85
CA ALA A 39 -5.71 10.49 7.19
C ALA A 39 -7.24 10.41 7.01
N ASP A 40 -7.90 11.56 6.90
CA ASP A 40 -9.35 11.65 6.61
C ASP A 40 -9.62 11.30 5.13
N VAL A 41 -9.54 10.01 4.82
CA VAL A 41 -9.72 9.42 3.48
C VAL A 41 -10.59 8.17 3.57
N GLU A 42 -11.21 7.79 2.45
CA GLU A 42 -11.90 6.51 2.27
C GLU A 42 -11.12 5.69 1.24
N VAL A 43 -10.81 4.42 1.56
CA VAL A 43 -9.95 3.58 0.71
C VAL A 43 -10.72 2.37 0.19
N GLU A 44 -10.74 2.21 -1.13
CA GLU A 44 -11.29 1.04 -1.81
C GLU A 44 -10.14 0.24 -2.45
N VAL A 45 -10.09 -1.07 -2.17
CA VAL A 45 -9.12 -1.99 -2.78
C VAL A 45 -9.87 -2.94 -3.72
N THR A 46 -9.58 -2.86 -5.01
CA THR A 46 -10.16 -3.74 -6.03
C THR A 46 -9.05 -4.45 -6.81
N ARG A 47 -9.34 -5.66 -7.29
CA ARG A 47 -8.46 -6.38 -8.23
C ARG A 47 -9.06 -6.30 -9.62
N THR A 48 -8.23 -5.91 -10.59
CA THR A 48 -8.56 -5.93 -12.03
C THR A 48 -8.44 -7.32 -12.62
#